data_AF-A0A940A6H5-F1
#
_entry.id   AF-A0A940A6H5-F1
#
_cell.length_a   1.000
_cell.length_b   1.000
_cell.length_c   1.000
_cell.angle_alpha   90.00
_cell.angle_beta   90.00
_cell.angle_gamma   90.00
#
_symmetry.space_group_name_H-M   'P 1'
#
loop_
_entity.id
_entity.type
_entity.pdbx_description
1 polymer ?
#
loop_
_entity_poly.entity_id
_entity_poly.type
_entity_poly.pdbx_seq_one_letter_code
_entity_poly.pdbx_strand_id
1 'polypeptide(L)'
;MKKLILIAALLMAAFTAKAQYASAPKYKELKNVYNHHEYFQSEDDPYSVPWAGVFGFFVPGSSQLVMKEPVRGLIFLGGSFVCSQVISSAGDNILENLTTDSNGNLTFKDQAQAEKDLKLMLGAGVVELGIAIWSCIDAKKVAKVKNLYYRDMTSGKKPVKFNVDPYLSYTPTSNSTAPVAGVSMSISF
;
A
#
# COMPACT_ATOMS: atom_id res chain seq x y z
N MET A 1 -6.72 -11.49 -22.09
CA MET A 1 -5.69 -10.55 -21.60
C MET A 1 -6.22 -9.12 -21.43
N LYS A 2 -6.76 -8.45 -22.47
CA LYS A 2 -7.24 -7.05 -22.38
C LYS A 2 -8.29 -6.79 -21.28
N LYS A 3 -9.25 -7.70 -21.07
CA LYS A 3 -10.28 -7.58 -20.02
C LYS A 3 -9.71 -7.71 -18.59
N LEU A 4 -8.70 -8.57 -18.40
CA LEU A 4 -8.01 -8.74 -17.11
C LEU A 4 -7.17 -7.50 -16.75
N ILE A 5 -6.49 -6.92 -17.74
CA ILE A 5 -5.73 -5.67 -17.58
C ILE A 5 -6.68 -4.52 -17.21
N LEU A 6 -7.85 -4.46 -17.86
CA LEU A 6 -8.84 -3.42 -17.59
C LEU A 6 -9.44 -3.55 -16.20
N ILE A 7 -9.73 -4.77 -15.73
CA ILE A 7 -10.20 -5.02 -14.35
C ILE A 7 -9.11 -4.66 -13.33
N ALA A 8 -7.85 -5.04 -13.56
CA ALA A 8 -6.74 -4.68 -12.68
C ALA A 8 -6.52 -3.15 -12.61
N ALA A 9 -6.66 -2.45 -13.74
CA ALA A 9 -6.59 -0.99 -13.80
C ALA A 9 -7.74 -0.31 -13.06
N LEU A 10 -8.97 -0.83 -13.20
CA LEU A 10 -10.17 -0.32 -12.51
C LEU A 10 -10.07 -0.54 -11.00
N LEU A 11 -9.55 -1.70 -10.58
CA LEU A 11 -9.27 -2.00 -9.17
C LEU A 11 -8.16 -1.11 -8.60
N MET A 12 -7.11 -0.81 -9.37
CA MET A 12 -6.09 0.17 -8.98
C MET A 12 -6.68 1.56 -8.79
N ALA A 13 -7.52 2.02 -9.74
CA ALA A 13 -8.17 3.33 -9.66
C ALA A 13 -9.08 3.44 -8.43
N ALA A 14 -9.86 2.41 -8.13
CA ALA A 14 -10.73 2.35 -6.95
C ALA A 14 -9.93 2.33 -5.63
N PHE A 15 -8.78 1.64 -5.60
CA PHE A 15 -7.89 1.62 -4.43
C PHE A 15 -7.19 2.97 -4.21
N THR A 16 -6.75 3.63 -5.29
CA THR A 16 -6.13 4.96 -5.19
C THR A 16 -7.11 6.03 -4.72
N ALA A 17 -8.39 5.93 -5.06
CA ALA A 17 -9.38 6.95 -4.72
C ALA A 17 -9.50 7.14 -3.20
N LYS A 18 -9.63 6.06 -2.41
CA LYS A 18 -9.68 6.18 -0.93
C LYS A 18 -8.33 6.55 -0.31
N ALA A 19 -7.23 6.03 -0.87
CA ALA A 19 -5.88 6.29 -0.38
C ALA A 19 -5.38 7.73 -0.63
N GLN A 20 -5.91 8.41 -1.65
CA GLN A 20 -5.52 9.79 -2.00
C GLN A 20 -5.94 10.81 -0.94
N TYR A 21 -7.14 10.66 -0.36
CA TYR A 21 -7.66 11.54 0.69
C TYR A 21 -6.96 11.34 2.04
N ALA A 22 -6.21 10.25 2.19
CA ALA A 22 -5.46 9.96 3.38
C ALA A 22 -4.05 10.62 3.36
N SER A 23 -3.88 11.76 4.04
CA SER A 23 -2.61 12.28 4.57
C SER A 23 -2.16 11.65 5.92
N ALA A 24 -1.40 10.55 5.88
CA ALA A 24 -0.73 10.00 7.06
C ALA A 24 0.79 10.31 7.03
N PRO A 25 1.42 10.54 8.20
CA PRO A 25 2.87 10.68 8.31
C PRO A 25 3.64 9.47 7.76
N LYS A 26 4.96 9.62 7.61
CA LYS A 26 5.79 8.54 7.08
C LYS A 26 5.78 7.34 8.03
N TYR A 27 5.81 6.13 7.48
CA TYR A 27 5.83 4.90 8.29
C TYR A 27 6.95 4.89 9.35
N LYS A 28 8.12 5.47 9.03
CA LYS A 28 9.26 5.56 9.95
C LYS A 28 8.92 6.30 11.25
N GLU A 29 8.00 7.26 11.20
CA GLU A 29 7.55 8.04 12.36
C GLU A 29 6.48 7.28 13.14
N LEU A 30 5.58 6.58 12.44
CA LEU A 30 4.45 5.87 13.04
C LEU A 30 4.81 4.52 13.66
N LYS A 31 5.86 3.84 13.17
CA LYS A 31 6.20 2.46 13.55
C LYS A 31 6.51 2.26 15.04
N ASN A 32 6.93 3.32 15.74
CA ASN A 32 7.29 3.26 17.17
C ASN A 32 6.07 3.54 18.07
N VAL A 33 5.02 4.13 17.51
CA VAL A 33 3.80 4.52 18.24
C VAL A 33 2.70 3.49 18.02
N TYR A 34 2.63 2.93 16.81
CA TYR A 34 1.56 2.00 16.41
C TYR A 34 2.10 0.62 16.12
N ASN A 35 1.56 -0.37 16.83
CA ASN A 35 1.88 -1.77 16.60
C ASN A 35 0.93 -2.39 15.57
N HIS A 36 1.49 -2.83 14.45
CA HIS A 36 0.72 -3.49 13.38
C HIS A 36 -0.02 -4.78 13.80
N HIS A 37 0.35 -5.41 14.92
CA HIS A 37 -0.35 -6.59 15.45
C HIS A 37 -1.69 -6.24 16.11
N GLU A 38 -1.88 -5.00 16.55
CA GLU A 38 -3.10 -4.51 17.21
C GLU A 38 -4.15 -4.00 16.20
N TYR A 39 -3.83 -4.08 14.91
CA TYR A 39 -4.75 -3.67 13.86
C TYR A 39 -5.89 -4.66 13.69
N PHE A 40 -7.12 -4.12 13.73
CA PHE A 40 -8.33 -4.77 13.27
C PHE A 40 -8.95 -3.94 12.15
N GLN A 41 -9.57 -4.62 11.19
CA GLN A 41 -10.14 -3.97 10.02
C GLN A 41 -11.40 -3.19 10.38
N SER A 42 -11.47 -1.94 9.95
CA SER A 42 -12.66 -1.08 10.06
C SER A 42 -13.15 -0.68 8.66
N GLU A 43 -14.45 -0.44 8.52
CA GLU A 43 -15.06 -0.01 7.24
C GLU A 43 -14.61 1.41 6.84
N ASP A 44 -14.25 2.23 7.82
CA ASP A 44 -13.76 3.60 7.65
C ASP A 44 -12.26 3.68 7.34
N ASP A 45 -11.56 2.54 7.23
CA ASP A 45 -10.13 2.52 6.96
C ASP A 45 -9.83 3.01 5.53
N PRO A 46 -8.93 4.01 5.37
CA PRO A 46 -8.61 4.55 4.05
C PRO A 46 -7.76 3.59 3.20
N TYR A 47 -6.93 2.75 3.83
CA TYR A 47 -6.09 1.80 3.11
C TYR A 47 -6.63 0.38 3.30
N SER A 48 -7.04 -0.29 2.23
CA SER A 48 -7.46 -1.68 2.34
C SER A 48 -6.26 -2.64 2.42
N VAL A 49 -6.09 -3.32 3.56
CA VAL A 49 -4.97 -4.24 3.83
C VAL A 49 -4.95 -5.46 2.88
N PRO A 50 -6.08 -6.11 2.56
CA PRO A 50 -6.09 -7.19 1.58
C PRO A 50 -5.60 -6.73 0.20
N TRP A 51 -6.11 -5.60 -0.28
CA TRP A 51 -5.75 -5.06 -1.59
C TRP A 51 -4.31 -4.58 -1.66
N ALA A 52 -3.79 -3.97 -0.58
CA ALA A 52 -2.37 -3.66 -0.45
C ALA A 52 -1.45 -4.87 -0.62
N GLY A 53 -1.87 -6.05 -0.14
CA GLY A 53 -1.13 -7.29 -0.37
C GLY A 53 -1.20 -7.77 -1.82
N VAL A 54 -2.40 -7.74 -2.41
CA VAL A 54 -2.63 -8.21 -3.79
C VAL A 54 -1.85 -7.35 -4.79
N PHE A 55 -1.94 -6.02 -4.68
CA PHE A 55 -1.21 -5.13 -5.59
C PHE A 55 0.31 -5.20 -5.38
N GLY A 56 0.76 -5.33 -4.13
CA GLY A 56 2.17 -5.50 -3.81
C GLY A 56 2.78 -6.79 -4.36
N PHE A 57 1.94 -7.80 -4.66
CA PHE A 57 2.35 -9.06 -5.28
C PHE A 57 2.50 -8.94 -6.80
N PHE A 58 1.50 -8.36 -7.47
CA PHE A 58 1.50 -8.24 -8.93
C PHE A 58 2.47 -7.20 -9.45
N VAL A 59 2.64 -6.10 -8.71
CA VAL A 59 3.57 -5.03 -9.06
C VAL A 59 4.32 -4.64 -7.79
N PRO A 60 5.49 -5.24 -7.53
CA PRO A 60 6.30 -4.95 -6.34
C PRO A 60 6.52 -3.44 -6.20
N GLY A 61 6.26 -2.87 -5.02
CA GLY A 61 6.42 -1.44 -4.75
C GLY A 61 5.24 -0.53 -5.10
N SER A 62 4.28 -0.97 -5.93
CA SER A 62 3.11 -0.17 -6.31
C SER A 62 2.24 0.23 -5.10
N SER A 63 2.05 -0.69 -4.16
CA SER A 63 1.21 -0.47 -2.99
C SER A 63 1.80 0.56 -2.04
N GLN A 64 3.13 0.59 -1.90
CA GLN A 64 3.85 1.59 -1.14
C GLN A 64 3.72 2.99 -1.78
N LEU A 65 3.71 3.08 -3.11
CA LEU A 65 3.46 4.35 -3.81
C LEU A 65 2.05 4.88 -3.50
N VAL A 66 1.04 4.03 -3.53
CA VAL A 66 -0.35 4.41 -3.20
C VAL A 66 -0.47 4.88 -1.74
N MET A 67 0.30 4.29 -0.84
CA MET A 67 0.38 4.70 0.57
C MET A 67 1.28 5.92 0.81
N LYS A 68 1.70 6.65 -0.23
CA LYS A 68 2.57 7.84 -0.15
C LYS A 68 3.94 7.54 0.48
N GLU A 69 4.48 6.35 0.25
CA GLU A 69 5.85 5.94 0.61
C GLU A 69 6.71 5.76 -0.66
N PRO A 70 7.04 6.86 -1.38
CA PRO A 70 7.67 6.78 -2.70
C PRO A 70 9.04 6.09 -2.67
N VAL A 71 9.86 6.39 -1.67
CA VAL A 71 11.22 5.82 -1.55
C VAL A 71 11.16 4.29 -1.40
N ARG A 72 10.24 3.78 -0.58
CA ARG A 72 10.07 2.33 -0.40
C ARG A 72 9.53 1.67 -1.66
N GLY A 73 8.53 2.30 -2.28
CA GLY A 73 7.95 1.80 -3.54
C GLY A 73 8.99 1.72 -4.65
N LEU A 74 9.85 2.74 -4.78
CA LEU A 74 10.92 2.76 -5.77
C LEU A 74 12.03 1.74 -5.50
N ILE A 75 12.33 1.41 -4.24
CA ILE A 75 13.29 0.34 -3.93
C ILE A 75 12.76 -1.02 -4.41
N PHE A 76 11.49 -1.34 -4.14
CA PHE A 76 10.90 -2.61 -4.57
C PHE A 76 10.69 -2.65 -6.09
N LEU A 77 10.22 -1.55 -6.70
CA LEU A 77 10.10 -1.44 -8.15
C LEU A 77 11.46 -1.55 -8.85
N GLY A 78 12.46 -0.82 -8.36
CA GLY A 78 13.82 -0.84 -8.91
C GLY A 78 14.47 -2.22 -8.76
N GLY A 79 14.30 -2.87 -7.60
CA GLY A 79 14.78 -4.23 -7.38
C GLY A 79 14.14 -5.25 -8.32
N SER A 80 12.81 -5.18 -8.49
CA SER A 80 12.08 -6.05 -9.44
C SER A 80 12.48 -5.76 -10.89
N PHE A 81 12.65 -4.48 -11.26
CA PHE A 81 13.09 -4.09 -12.60
C PHE A 81 14.48 -4.64 -12.92
N VAL A 82 15.44 -4.51 -12.00
CA VAL A 82 16.79 -5.05 -12.18
C VAL A 82 16.76 -6.57 -12.31
N CYS A 83 15.97 -7.27 -11.48
CA CYS A 83 15.83 -8.73 -11.59
C CYS A 83 15.23 -9.14 -12.93
N SER A 84 14.18 -8.45 -13.38
CA SER A 84 13.56 -8.69 -14.68
C SER A 84 14.53 -8.47 -15.84
N GLN A 85 15.35 -7.42 -15.80
CA GLN A 85 16.39 -7.18 -16.81
C GLN A 85 17.45 -8.29 -16.85
N VAL A 86 17.86 -8.79 -15.68
CA VAL A 86 18.82 -9.91 -15.59
C VAL A 86 18.21 -11.19 -16.16
N ILE A 87 16.93 -11.48 -15.87
CA ILE A 87 16.22 -12.65 -16.42
C ILE A 87 16.09 -12.55 -17.93
N SER A 88 15.68 -11.40 -18.46
CA SER A 88 15.55 -11.18 -19.90
C SER A 88 16.90 -11.31 -20.61
N SER A 89 17.94 -10.65 -20.10
CA SER A 89 19.28 -10.73 -20.70
C SER A 89 19.86 -12.15 -20.66
N ALA A 90 19.67 -12.89 -19.56
CA ALA A 90 20.08 -14.29 -19.47
C ALA A 90 19.28 -15.18 -20.44
N GLY A 91 17.97 -14.92 -20.60
CA GLY A 91 17.11 -15.62 -21.54
C GLY A 91 17.51 -15.39 -23.00
N ASP A 92 17.82 -14.14 -23.37
CA ASP A 92 18.27 -13.77 -24.71
C ASP A 92 19.63 -14.44 -25.03
N ASN A 93 20.57 -14.43 -24.09
CA ASN A 93 21.86 -15.13 -24.24
C ASN A 93 21.69 -16.64 -24.41
N ILE A 94 20.74 -17.27 -23.71
CA ILE A 94 20.42 -18.69 -23.90
C ILE A 94 19.87 -18.93 -25.30
N LEU A 95 18.99 -18.05 -25.79
CA LEU A 95 18.37 -18.17 -27.10
C LEU A 95 19.39 -17.99 -28.24
N GLU A 96 20.32 -17.05 -28.11
CA GLU A 96 21.39 -16.82 -29.11
C GLU A 96 22.40 -17.98 -29.17
N ASN A 97 22.59 -18.69 -28.06
CA ASN A 97 23.47 -19.86 -27.97
C ASN A 97 22.83 -21.15 -28.49
N LEU A 98 21.53 -21.14 -28.81
CA LEU A 98 20.86 -22.25 -29.47
C LEU A 98 21.17 -22.25 -30.98
N THR A 99 21.75 -23.36 -31.44
CA THR A 99 21.92 -23.66 -32.86
C THR A 99 21.10 -24.87 -33.25
N THR A 100 20.60 -24.87 -34.47
CA THR A 100 20.00 -26.05 -35.08
C THR A 100 21.11 -26.83 -35.78
N ASP A 101 21.38 -28.04 -35.30
CA ASP A 101 22.27 -28.99 -35.97
C ASP A 101 21.65 -29.43 -37.32
N SER A 102 22.45 -30.00 -38.21
CA SER A 102 22.04 -30.45 -39.55
C SER A 102 20.91 -31.50 -39.54
N ASN A 103 20.66 -32.10 -38.37
CA ASN A 103 19.58 -33.06 -38.12
C ASN A 103 18.28 -32.40 -37.59
N GLY A 104 18.21 -31.07 -37.50
CA GLY A 104 17.04 -30.35 -36.97
C GLY A 104 16.95 -30.31 -35.44
N ASN A 105 17.96 -30.83 -34.73
CA ASN A 105 18.01 -30.83 -33.27
C ASN A 105 18.61 -29.53 -32.74
N LEU A 106 18.03 -28.99 -31.66
CA LEU A 106 18.56 -27.83 -30.95
C LEU A 106 19.77 -28.26 -30.10
N THR A 107 20.94 -27.72 -30.41
CA THR A 107 22.18 -27.93 -29.67
C THR A 107 22.74 -26.59 -29.20
N PHE A 108 23.39 -26.56 -28.05
CA PHE A 108 24.04 -25.36 -27.53
C PHE A 108 25.45 -25.23 -28.11
N LYS A 109 25.79 -24.05 -28.66
CA LYS A 109 27.15 -23.75 -29.14
C LYS A 109 28.20 -23.83 -28.04
N ASP A 110 27.83 -23.38 -26.83
CA ASP A 110 28.65 -23.43 -25.63
C ASP A 110 27.79 -23.87 -24.44
N GLN A 111 27.91 -25.14 -24.08
CA GLN A 111 27.15 -25.75 -23.00
C GLN A 111 27.53 -25.18 -21.62
N ALA A 112 28.78 -24.73 -21.42
CA ALA A 112 29.23 -24.18 -20.15
C ALA A 112 28.63 -22.78 -19.92
N GLN A 113 28.57 -21.96 -20.99
CA GLN A 113 27.96 -20.64 -20.93
C GLN A 113 26.43 -20.73 -20.77
N ALA A 114 25.76 -21.64 -21.48
CA ALA A 114 24.33 -21.88 -21.35
C ALA A 114 23.93 -22.34 -19.92
N GLU A 115 24.74 -23.19 -19.28
CA GLU A 115 24.49 -23.62 -17.89
C GLU A 115 24.63 -22.45 -16.90
N LYS A 116 25.61 -21.58 -17.11
CA LYS A 116 25.82 -20.38 -16.28
C LYS A 116 24.66 -19.40 -16.42
N ASP A 117 24.19 -19.15 -17.63
CA ASP A 117 23.08 -18.23 -17.89
C ASP A 117 21.75 -18.81 -17.39
N LEU A 118 21.55 -20.13 -17.48
CA LEU A 118 20.39 -20.79 -16.88
C LEU A 118 20.38 -20.66 -15.35
N LYS A 119 21.52 -20.86 -14.69
CA LYS A 119 21.65 -20.65 -13.23
C LYS A 119 21.39 -19.20 -12.84
N LEU A 120 21.88 -18.25 -13.64
CA LEU A 120 21.64 -16.82 -13.43
C LEU A 120 20.15 -16.48 -13.56
N MET A 121 19.48 -17.01 -14.58
CA MET A 121 18.04 -16.81 -14.81
C MET A 121 17.20 -17.39 -13.65
N LEU A 122 17.47 -18.62 -13.25
CA LEU A 122 16.75 -19.27 -12.14
C LEU A 122 17.02 -18.56 -10.81
N GLY A 123 18.28 -18.18 -10.55
CA GLY A 123 18.65 -17.43 -9.35
C GLY A 123 17.95 -16.08 -9.28
N ALA A 124 17.94 -15.32 -10.37
CA ALA A 124 17.24 -14.05 -10.47
C ALA A 124 15.72 -14.21 -10.31
N GLY A 125 15.13 -15.28 -10.86
CA GLY A 125 13.71 -15.60 -10.69
C GLY A 125 13.31 -15.87 -9.23
N VAL A 126 14.15 -16.60 -8.47
CA VAL A 126 13.91 -16.81 -7.04
C VAL A 126 14.00 -15.50 -6.25
N VAL A 127 14.98 -14.65 -6.58
CA VAL A 127 15.12 -13.33 -5.95
C VAL A 127 13.92 -12.43 -6.26
N GLU A 128 13.43 -12.42 -7.50
CA GLU A 128 12.25 -11.66 -7.89
C GLU A 128 11.01 -12.07 -7.09
N LEU A 129 10.77 -13.38 -6.93
CA LEU A 129 9.69 -13.89 -6.08
C LEU A 129 9.88 -13.46 -4.61
N GLY A 130 11.12 -13.48 -4.11
CA GLY A 130 11.46 -12.99 -2.78
C GLY A 130 11.11 -11.50 -2.60
N ILE A 131 11.43 -10.67 -3.60
CA ILE A 131 11.10 -9.24 -3.63
C ILE A 131 9.58 -9.05 -3.64
N ALA A 132 8.85 -9.82 -4.44
CA ALA A 132 7.39 -9.74 -4.50
C ALA A 132 6.75 -10.08 -3.14
N ILE A 133 7.17 -11.19 -2.51
CA ILE A 133 6.67 -11.60 -1.19
C ILE A 133 7.01 -10.56 -0.11
N TRP A 134 8.24 -10.04 -0.12
CA TRP A 134 8.65 -9.01 0.82
C TRP A 134 7.84 -7.73 0.62
N SER A 135 7.68 -7.27 -0.63
CA SER A 135 6.83 -6.13 -0.99
C SER A 135 5.40 -6.29 -0.44
N CYS A 136 4.79 -7.49 -0.55
CA CYS A 136 3.47 -7.77 0.03
C CYS A 136 3.41 -7.61 1.54
N ILE A 137 4.38 -8.18 2.26
CA ILE A 137 4.41 -8.16 3.72
C ILE A 137 4.64 -6.72 4.20
N ASP A 138 5.56 -5.99 3.58
CA ASP A 138 5.82 -4.58 3.89
C ASP A 138 4.58 -3.71 3.60
N ALA A 139 3.94 -3.87 2.44
CA ALA A 139 2.72 -3.15 2.10
C ALA A 139 1.60 -3.37 3.12
N LYS A 140 1.38 -4.62 3.56
CA LYS A 140 0.41 -4.92 4.62
C LYS A 140 0.78 -4.24 5.94
N LYS A 141 2.05 -4.28 6.35
CA LYS A 141 2.51 -3.63 7.59
C LYS A 141 2.31 -2.12 7.54
N VAL A 142 2.66 -1.49 6.43
CA VAL A 142 2.50 -0.04 6.24
C VAL A 142 1.02 0.36 6.26
N ALA A 143 0.16 -0.38 5.54
CA ALA A 143 -1.28 -0.12 5.53
C ALA A 143 -1.89 -0.19 6.93
N LYS A 144 -1.57 -1.25 7.69
CA LYS A 144 -2.05 -1.43 9.07
C LYS A 144 -1.66 -0.27 9.98
N VAL A 145 -0.39 0.12 9.96
CA VAL A 145 0.12 1.21 10.81
C VAL A 145 -0.52 2.55 10.43
N LYS A 146 -0.67 2.84 9.14
CA LYS A 146 -1.32 4.08 8.71
C LYS A 146 -2.82 4.09 9.03
N ASN A 147 -3.52 2.95 8.88
CA ASN A 147 -4.92 2.86 9.30
C ASN A 147 -5.09 3.05 10.81
N LEU A 148 -4.19 2.51 11.64
CA LEU A 148 -4.22 2.74 13.09
C LEU A 148 -4.09 4.24 13.42
N TYR A 149 -3.16 4.93 12.77
CA TYR A 149 -3.04 6.39 12.88
C TYR A 149 -4.33 7.11 12.46
N TYR A 150 -4.91 6.70 11.33
CA TYR A 150 -6.18 7.25 10.85
C TYR A 150 -7.31 7.08 11.83
N ARG A 151 -7.41 5.90 12.42
CA ARG A 151 -8.44 5.59 13.39
C ARG A 151 -8.26 6.41 14.66
N ASP A 152 -7.04 6.58 15.14
CA ASP A 152 -6.78 7.45 16.30
C ASP A 152 -7.16 8.91 16.01
N MET A 153 -6.88 9.39 14.79
CA MET A 153 -7.22 10.74 14.34
C MET A 153 -8.73 10.94 14.11
N THR A 154 -9.42 9.95 13.51
CA THR A 154 -10.83 10.05 13.09
C THR A 154 -11.81 9.57 14.17
N SER A 155 -11.57 8.40 14.76
CA SER A 155 -12.41 7.86 15.83
C SER A 155 -12.22 8.60 17.14
N GLY A 156 -11.14 9.36 17.28
CA GLY A 156 -10.95 10.22 18.42
C GLY A 156 -10.82 9.44 19.71
N LYS A 157 -9.57 9.26 20.14
CA LYS A 157 -9.24 9.81 21.46
C LYS A 157 -9.40 11.33 21.41
N LYS A 158 -10.61 11.83 21.17
CA LYS A 158 -11.02 13.17 21.57
C LYS A 158 -11.51 12.97 22.99
N PRO A 159 -10.66 13.13 24.02
CA PRO A 159 -11.08 12.89 25.41
C PRO A 159 -12.22 13.81 25.86
N VAL A 160 -12.59 14.79 25.03
CA VAL A 160 -13.69 15.72 25.24
C VAL A 160 -14.30 16.07 23.88
N LYS A 161 -15.58 15.74 23.66
CA LYS A 161 -16.39 16.43 22.64
C LYS A 161 -16.91 17.73 23.25
N PHE A 162 -16.58 18.84 22.62
CA PHE A 162 -16.97 20.19 23.03
C PHE A 162 -17.99 20.71 22.02
N ASN A 163 -19.27 20.74 22.39
CA ASN A 163 -20.28 21.42 21.58
C ASN A 163 -20.66 22.74 22.27
N VAL A 164 -20.65 23.80 21.48
CA VAL A 164 -21.02 25.15 21.90
C VAL A 164 -22.19 25.56 21.05
N ASP A 165 -23.37 25.60 21.66
CA ASP A 165 -24.61 25.93 20.98
C ASP A 165 -25.15 27.24 21.54
N PRO A 166 -25.49 28.23 20.70
CA PRO A 166 -26.19 29.42 21.17
C PRO A 166 -27.56 29.01 21.72
N TYR A 167 -27.93 29.53 22.89
CA TYR A 167 -29.21 29.24 23.53
C TYR A 167 -29.94 30.53 23.87
N LEU A 168 -31.23 30.56 23.59
CA LEU A 168 -32.12 31.66 23.95
C LEU A 168 -33.14 31.13 24.97
N SER A 169 -33.22 31.77 26.14
CA SER A 169 -34.16 31.42 27.20
C SER A 169 -34.99 32.62 27.63
N TYR A 170 -36.11 32.37 28.30
CA TYR A 170 -36.88 33.40 28.97
C TYR A 170 -36.85 33.14 30.47
N THR A 171 -36.31 34.09 31.24
CA THR A 171 -36.21 33.95 32.70
C THR A 171 -37.22 34.87 33.37
N PRO A 172 -38.02 34.38 34.33
CA PRO A 172 -38.95 35.22 35.07
C PRO A 172 -38.17 36.15 36.01
N THR A 173 -38.34 37.45 35.82
CA THR A 173 -37.97 38.51 36.75
C THR A 173 -39.20 38.95 37.54
N SER A 174 -38.99 39.63 38.67
CA SER A 174 -39.98 39.91 39.72
C SER A 174 -41.37 40.38 39.24
N ASN A 175 -41.45 41.04 38.08
CA ASN A 175 -42.71 41.51 37.46
C ASN A 175 -42.81 41.28 35.92
N SER A 176 -41.90 40.53 35.28
CA SER A 176 -41.89 40.35 33.81
C SER A 176 -40.95 39.21 33.36
N THR A 177 -41.18 38.62 32.19
CA THR A 177 -40.26 37.68 31.54
C THR A 177 -39.30 38.42 30.60
N ALA A 178 -38.00 38.33 30.86
CA ALA A 178 -36.97 38.92 29.99
C ALA A 178 -36.28 37.83 29.15
N PRO A 179 -36.00 38.08 27.86
CA PRO A 179 -35.19 37.18 27.06
C PRO A 179 -33.72 37.25 27.51
N VAL A 180 -33.11 36.09 27.70
CA VAL A 180 -31.71 35.92 28.03
C VAL A 180 -31.05 35.12 26.91
N ALA A 181 -30.07 35.73 26.26
CA ALA A 181 -29.21 35.05 25.31
C ALA A 181 -28.00 34.50 26.07
N GLY A 182 -27.68 33.24 25.84
CA GLY A 182 -26.56 32.56 26.46
C GLY A 182 -25.88 31.60 25.50
N VAL A 183 -24.86 30.95 26.02
CA VAL A 183 -24.12 29.92 25.32
C VAL A 183 -24.26 28.64 26.14
N SER A 184 -24.84 27.61 25.53
CA SER A 184 -24.84 26.27 26.09
C SER A 184 -23.54 25.58 25.72
N MET A 185 -22.91 24.96 26.71
CA MET A 185 -21.69 24.19 26.53
C MET A 185 -21.97 22.77 26.98
N SER A 186 -21.83 21.81 26.07
CA SER A 186 -21.87 20.40 26.40
C SER A 186 -20.49 19.78 26.24
N ILE A 187 -20.09 19.07 27.29
CA ILE A 187 -18.85 18.30 27.37
C ILE A 187 -19.27 16.84 27.46
N SER A 188 -18.88 16.03 26.47
CA SER A 188 -19.09 14.57 26.50
C SER A 188 -17.75 13.86 26.63
N PHE A 189 -17.67 12.97 27.61
CA PHE A 189 -16.53 12.09 27.91
C PHE A 189 -16.76 10.70 27.32
#